data_AF-A0A5B9MD31-F1
#
_entry.id   AF-A0A5B9MD31-F1
#
_cell.length_a   1.000
_cell.length_b   1.000
_cell.length_c   1.000
_cell.angle_alpha   90.00
_cell.angle_beta   90.00
_cell.angle_gamma   90.00
#
_symmetry.space_group_name_H-M   'P 1'
#
loop_
_entity.id
_entity.type
_entity.pdbx_description
1 polymer ?
#
loop_
_entity_poly.entity_id
_entity_poly.type
_entity_poly.pdbx_seq_one_letter_code
_entity_poly.pdbx_strand_id
1 'polypeptide(L)'
;MTLLNRSDLRQKVGPRSFPRSGGNICVKMAPSSKSPGRDVSRGQSPYTTVMNELRTLQFDDLDAAVREARALHASGYTRQGRWSLGQICRHLVLVQQPSVDGYPAWMSMFAFLRPIMRRWLLPKVLRPDSPRGIRTASMFQPPDELNDAAEVDAFADSVEKLKSHPGRFYPHSAFGRLPREQILRIHAAHAAHHLRFLQSGPPRD
;
A
#
# COMPACT_ATOMS: atom_id res chain seq x y z
N MET A 1 -41.09 17.14 -36.32
CA MET A 1 -40.30 16.22 -37.17
C MET A 1 -39.61 15.22 -36.25
N THR A 2 -40.08 13.98 -36.32
CA THR A 2 -39.43 12.69 -36.00
C THR A 2 -38.79 12.48 -34.61
N LEU A 3 -39.59 11.84 -33.74
CA LEU A 3 -39.14 10.95 -32.67
C LEU A 3 -38.58 9.66 -33.28
N LEU A 4 -37.40 9.20 -32.87
CA LEU A 4 -36.96 7.81 -33.06
C LEU A 4 -36.37 7.27 -31.76
N ASN A 5 -37.18 6.42 -31.13
CA ASN A 5 -36.83 5.46 -30.10
C ASN A 5 -36.22 4.22 -30.79
N ARG A 6 -35.11 3.67 -30.26
CA ARG A 6 -34.66 2.32 -30.59
C ARG A 6 -34.07 1.65 -29.36
N SER A 7 -34.93 0.84 -28.76
CA SER A 7 -34.60 -0.29 -27.91
C SER A 7 -33.94 -1.41 -28.73
N ASP A 8 -33.36 -2.38 -28.02
CA ASP A 8 -32.83 -3.67 -28.48
C ASP A 8 -31.42 -3.74 -29.08
N LEU A 9 -30.49 -4.26 -28.27
CA LEU A 9 -29.70 -5.45 -28.62
C LEU A 9 -29.03 -6.02 -27.36
N ARG A 10 -29.77 -6.89 -26.67
CA ARG A 10 -29.26 -7.86 -25.69
C ARG A 10 -28.54 -8.98 -26.48
N GLN A 11 -27.22 -9.07 -26.40
CA GLN A 11 -26.49 -10.28 -26.80
C GLN A 11 -26.15 -11.12 -25.57
N LYS A 12 -26.76 -12.31 -25.54
CA LYS A 12 -26.45 -13.42 -24.63
C LYS A 12 -25.13 -14.06 -25.08
N VAL A 13 -24.15 -14.18 -24.18
CA VAL A 13 -22.98 -15.05 -24.35
C VAL A 13 -23.12 -16.19 -23.33
N GLY A 14 -23.15 -17.43 -23.84
CA GLY A 14 -23.33 -18.64 -23.05
C GLY A 14 -22.08 -19.07 -22.28
N PRO A 15 -22.21 -19.95 -21.27
CA PRO A 15 -21.11 -20.36 -20.40
C PRO A 15 -20.22 -21.41 -21.08
N ARG A 16 -18.91 -21.22 -21.02
CA ARG A 16 -17.90 -22.21 -21.43
C ARG A 16 -17.52 -23.10 -20.25
N SER A 17 -17.63 -24.42 -20.48
CA SER A 17 -17.24 -25.48 -19.57
C SER A 17 -15.72 -25.62 -19.48
N PHE A 18 -15.18 -25.72 -18.27
CA PHE A 18 -13.77 -26.05 -17.99
C PHE A 18 -13.63 -27.56 -17.65
N PRO A 19 -12.64 -28.27 -18.22
CA PRO A 19 -12.31 -29.63 -17.77
C PRO A 19 -11.43 -29.61 -16.51
N ARG A 20 -11.80 -30.46 -15.54
CA ARG A 20 -11.03 -30.86 -14.37
C ARG A 20 -9.81 -31.69 -14.81
N SER A 21 -8.61 -31.31 -14.36
CA SER A 21 -7.44 -32.19 -14.38
C SER A 21 -7.08 -32.58 -12.95
N GLY A 22 -7.27 -33.86 -12.66
CA GLY A 22 -6.81 -34.51 -11.44
C GLY A 22 -5.33 -34.88 -11.52
N GLY A 23 -4.68 -34.94 -10.36
CA GLY A 23 -3.28 -35.34 -10.24
C GLY A 23 -2.85 -35.43 -8.78
N ASN A 24 -3.49 -36.32 -8.00
CA ASN A 24 -2.98 -36.71 -6.69
C ASN A 24 -2.03 -37.90 -6.87
N ILE A 25 -0.73 -37.65 -6.78
CA ILE A 25 0.29 -38.69 -6.65
C ILE A 25 0.67 -38.73 -5.16
N CYS A 26 0.15 -39.74 -4.46
CA CYS A 26 0.55 -40.09 -3.10
C CYS A 26 1.25 -41.46 -3.18
N VAL A 27 2.55 -41.50 -2.91
CA VAL A 27 3.34 -42.73 -2.82
C VAL A 27 3.72 -42.98 -1.36
N LYS A 28 3.53 -44.24 -0.95
CA LYS A 28 3.66 -44.82 0.37
C LYS A 28 5.11 -44.83 0.93
N MET A 29 5.17 -44.81 2.27
CA MET A 29 6.23 -45.28 3.19
C MET A 29 6.69 -46.73 2.88
N ALA A 30 7.81 -47.35 3.30
CA ALA A 30 8.88 -47.24 4.33
C ALA A 30 9.91 -48.40 4.03
N PRO A 31 10.88 -48.87 4.87
CA PRO A 31 11.75 -48.26 5.89
C PRO A 31 13.27 -48.72 5.83
N SER A 32 14.09 -48.10 6.70
CA SER A 32 15.21 -48.67 7.50
C SER A 32 16.47 -49.30 6.86
N SER A 33 17.64 -48.68 7.14
CA SER A 33 18.85 -49.39 7.59
C SER A 33 19.76 -48.47 8.44
N LYS A 34 20.43 -49.05 9.44
CA LYS A 34 21.23 -48.41 10.51
C LYS A 34 22.75 -48.41 10.19
N SER A 35 23.38 -47.25 10.42
CA SER A 35 24.70 -46.96 11.06
C SER A 35 26.00 -47.60 10.49
N PRO A 36 27.24 -47.17 10.88
CA PRO A 36 27.69 -46.09 11.79
C PRO A 36 28.81 -45.17 11.22
N GLY A 37 29.18 -44.09 11.93
CA GLY A 37 30.51 -43.46 11.75
C GLY A 37 30.57 -41.96 12.01
N ARG A 38 31.35 -41.58 13.03
CA ARG A 38 31.69 -40.22 13.46
C ARG A 38 32.22 -39.35 12.30
N ASP A 39 31.84 -38.07 12.27
CA ASP A 39 32.85 -37.01 12.29
C ASP A 39 32.32 -35.70 12.90
N VAL A 40 33.23 -35.05 13.62
CA VAL A 40 33.10 -33.76 14.28
C VAL A 40 33.21 -32.67 13.22
N SER A 41 32.18 -31.84 13.06
CA SER A 41 32.32 -30.43 12.69
C SER A 41 30.97 -29.73 12.85
N ARG A 42 30.84 -29.00 13.96
CA ARG A 42 29.75 -28.05 14.20
C ARG A 42 29.98 -26.84 13.29
N GLY A 43 29.74 -27.01 12.00
CA GLY A 43 29.60 -25.93 11.04
C GLY A 43 28.30 -25.21 11.32
N GLN A 44 28.37 -24.08 12.03
CA GLN A 44 27.27 -23.12 12.06
C GLN A 44 26.99 -22.71 10.62
N SER A 45 25.85 -23.17 10.12
CA SER A 45 25.37 -22.84 8.79
C SER A 45 25.24 -21.32 8.66
N PRO A 46 25.84 -20.68 7.64
CA PRO A 46 25.73 -19.26 7.39
C PRO A 46 24.40 -18.94 6.68
N TYR A 47 23.29 -19.53 7.12
CA TYR A 47 21.99 -18.94 6.82
C TYR A 47 21.86 -17.69 7.68
N THR A 48 22.53 -16.62 7.23
CA THR A 48 22.06 -15.28 7.49
C THR A 48 20.63 -15.28 6.96
N THR A 49 19.65 -15.35 7.86
CA THR A 49 18.33 -14.84 7.56
C THR A 49 18.56 -13.42 7.10
N VAL A 50 18.60 -13.20 5.79
CA VAL A 50 18.57 -11.87 5.21
C VAL A 50 17.21 -11.36 5.60
N MET A 51 17.12 -10.75 6.79
CA MET A 51 15.96 -9.95 7.12
C MET A 51 15.91 -8.93 6.00
N ASN A 52 14.88 -9.03 5.18
CA ASN A 52 14.67 -8.14 4.05
C ASN A 52 14.43 -6.75 4.64
N GLU A 53 15.52 -6.03 4.90
CA GLU A 53 15.47 -4.70 5.47
C GLU A 53 14.84 -3.81 4.42
N LEU A 54 13.64 -3.31 4.74
CA LEU A 54 12.97 -2.32 3.90
C LEU A 54 13.93 -1.14 3.73
N ARG A 55 14.00 -0.60 2.52
CA ARG A 55 14.81 0.59 2.25
C ARG A 55 14.39 1.74 3.18
N THR A 56 15.37 2.51 3.64
CA THR A 56 15.08 3.76 4.36
C THR A 56 14.62 4.80 3.35
N LEU A 57 13.44 5.37 3.56
CA LEU A 57 12.85 6.38 2.68
C LEU A 57 12.26 7.51 3.52
N GLN A 58 12.51 8.75 3.09
CA GLN A 58 11.91 9.95 3.63
C GLN A 58 11.79 10.96 2.49
N PHE A 59 10.72 11.76 2.51
CA PHE A 59 10.52 12.82 1.55
C PHE A 59 10.43 14.17 2.26
N ASP A 60 11.03 15.18 1.66
CA ASP A 60 10.92 16.57 2.12
C ASP A 60 9.54 17.15 1.81
N ASP A 61 8.96 16.74 0.68
CA ASP A 61 7.65 17.16 0.21
C ASP A 61 6.90 16.04 -0.53
N LEU A 62 5.64 16.31 -0.90
CA LEU A 62 4.83 15.36 -1.65
C LEU A 62 5.23 15.24 -3.13
N ASP A 63 5.90 16.25 -3.71
CA ASP A 63 6.36 16.18 -5.09
C ASP A 63 7.48 15.15 -5.23
N ALA A 64 8.35 15.03 -4.23
CA ALA A 64 9.36 13.98 -4.12
C ALA A 64 8.72 12.59 -4.04
N ALA A 65 7.62 12.45 -3.31
CA ALA A 65 6.87 11.20 -3.27
C ALA A 65 6.26 10.84 -4.64
N VAL A 66 5.72 11.82 -5.37
CA VAL A 66 5.20 11.63 -6.73
C VAL A 66 6.31 11.23 -7.70
N ARG A 67 7.47 11.90 -7.65
CA ARG A 67 8.64 11.53 -8.47
C ARG A 67 9.08 10.10 -8.20
N GLU A 68 9.13 9.69 -6.94
CA GLU A 68 9.46 8.31 -6.57
C GLU A 68 8.45 7.29 -7.13
N ALA A 69 7.15 7.57 -7.02
CA ALA A 69 6.12 6.69 -7.57
C ALA A 69 6.24 6.56 -9.09
N ARG A 70 6.49 7.66 -9.80
CA ARG A 70 6.76 7.66 -11.25
C ARG A 70 8.03 6.88 -11.60
N ALA A 71 9.10 7.03 -10.81
CA ALA A 71 10.34 6.30 -11.01
C ALA A 71 10.14 4.78 -10.85
N LEU A 72 9.46 4.35 -9.79
CA LEU A 72 9.12 2.94 -9.56
C LEU A 72 8.28 2.35 -10.69
N HIS A 73 7.32 3.12 -11.22
CA HIS A 73 6.53 2.69 -12.37
C HIS A 73 7.40 2.53 -13.62
N ALA A 74 8.26 3.51 -13.91
CA ALA A 74 9.10 3.51 -15.11
C ALA A 74 10.20 2.44 -15.08
N SER A 75 10.84 2.20 -13.93
CA SER A 75 11.92 1.22 -13.78
C SER A 75 11.42 -0.20 -13.53
N GLY A 76 10.13 -0.37 -13.23
CA GLY A 76 9.63 -1.56 -12.55
C GLY A 76 10.04 -1.60 -11.08
N TYR A 77 9.43 -2.53 -10.34
CA TYR A 77 9.68 -2.74 -8.92
C TYR A 77 9.46 -4.19 -8.48
N THR A 78 10.12 -4.58 -7.38
CA THR A 78 9.82 -5.79 -6.60
C THR A 78 9.07 -5.42 -5.32
N ARG A 79 8.00 -6.17 -5.01
CA ARG A 79 7.20 -5.98 -3.78
C ARG A 79 7.84 -6.70 -2.60
N GLN A 80 8.00 -5.99 -1.49
CA GLN A 80 8.33 -6.54 -0.17
C GLN A 80 7.13 -6.52 0.79
N GLY A 81 5.97 -6.05 0.33
CA GLY A 81 4.70 -6.01 1.06
C GLY A 81 3.56 -6.64 0.25
N ARG A 82 2.34 -6.51 0.77
CA ARG A 82 1.13 -7.09 0.14
C ARG A 82 0.58 -6.24 -1.02
N TRP A 83 0.93 -4.96 -1.07
CA TRP A 83 0.35 -4.02 -2.03
C TRP A 83 1.26 -3.79 -3.23
N SER A 84 0.64 -3.69 -4.41
CA SER A 84 1.28 -3.14 -5.61
C SER A 84 1.51 -1.64 -5.50
N LEU A 85 2.24 -1.07 -6.47
CA LEU A 85 2.40 0.37 -6.59
C LEU A 85 1.03 1.06 -6.74
N GLY A 86 0.16 0.56 -7.62
CA GLY A 86 -1.17 1.11 -7.82
C GLY A 86 -2.02 1.05 -6.55
N GLN A 87 -1.95 -0.03 -5.78
CA GLN A 87 -2.62 -0.14 -4.49
C GLN A 87 -2.09 0.85 -3.46
N ILE A 88 -0.77 1.04 -3.40
CA ILE A 88 -0.16 2.05 -2.53
C ILE A 88 -0.62 3.46 -2.94
N CYS A 89 -0.52 3.81 -4.22
CA CYS A 89 -0.95 5.12 -4.72
C CYS A 89 -2.44 5.36 -4.44
N ARG A 90 -3.30 4.37 -4.69
CA ARG A 90 -4.73 4.45 -4.38
C ARG A 90 -4.99 4.68 -2.90
N HIS A 91 -4.27 3.96 -2.03
CA HIS A 91 -4.36 4.16 -0.59
C HIS A 91 -3.99 5.60 -0.20
N LEU A 92 -2.90 6.13 -0.76
CA LEU A 92 -2.45 7.49 -0.49
C LEU A 92 -3.48 8.55 -0.93
N VAL A 93 -4.16 8.34 -2.06
CA VAL A 93 -5.28 9.18 -2.49
C VAL A 93 -6.42 9.13 -1.46
N LEU A 94 -6.85 7.93 -1.05
CA LEU A 94 -7.97 7.74 -0.13
C LEU A 94 -7.75 8.41 1.24
N VAL A 95 -6.51 8.46 1.74
CA VAL A 95 -6.19 9.11 3.02
C VAL A 95 -5.96 10.63 2.90
N GLN A 96 -5.58 11.12 1.71
CA GLN A 96 -5.40 12.55 1.45
C GLN A 96 -6.74 13.27 1.29
N GLN A 97 -7.66 12.70 0.50
CA GLN A 97 -8.94 13.30 0.15
C GLN A 97 -9.71 13.89 1.35
N PRO A 98 -9.88 13.19 2.49
CA PRO A 98 -10.61 13.73 3.63
C PRO A 98 -10.00 14.99 4.26
N SER A 99 -8.71 15.26 4.02
CA SER A 99 -8.07 16.50 4.47
C SER A 99 -8.71 17.73 3.80
N VAL A 100 -9.17 17.57 2.55
CA VAL A 100 -9.80 18.61 1.74
C VAL A 100 -11.32 18.50 1.77
N ASP A 101 -11.86 17.29 1.62
CA ASP A 101 -13.30 17.06 1.42
C ASP A 101 -14.05 16.80 2.75
N GLY A 102 -13.32 16.62 3.85
CA GLY A 102 -13.84 16.35 5.18
C GLY A 102 -13.84 14.87 5.56
N TYR A 103 -13.92 14.62 6.87
CA TYR A 103 -13.95 13.26 7.43
C TYR A 103 -15.38 12.87 7.80
N PRO A 104 -15.77 11.59 7.64
CA PRO A 104 -17.03 11.09 8.17
C PRO A 104 -17.17 11.37 9.67
N ALA A 105 -18.37 11.74 10.11
CA ALA A 105 -18.63 12.14 11.50
C ALA A 105 -18.19 11.08 12.53
N TRP A 106 -18.36 9.80 12.20
CA TRP A 106 -17.98 8.68 13.07
C TRP A 106 -16.46 8.63 13.36
N MET A 107 -15.60 9.17 12.49
CA MET A 107 -14.15 9.26 12.79
C MET A 107 -13.83 10.25 13.91
N SER A 108 -14.79 11.09 14.30
CA SER A 108 -14.67 11.97 15.46
C SER A 108 -15.19 11.35 16.76
N MET A 109 -15.71 10.11 16.76
CA MET A 109 -16.17 9.42 17.97
C MET A 109 -15.06 9.34 19.04
N PHE A 110 -13.79 9.22 18.62
CA PHE A 110 -12.63 9.18 19.51
C PHE A 110 -11.85 10.50 19.55
N ALA A 111 -12.49 11.64 19.28
CA ALA A 111 -11.82 12.94 19.24
C ALA A 111 -11.11 13.30 20.56
N PHE A 112 -11.57 12.79 21.70
CA PHE A 112 -10.95 13.00 23.01
C PHE A 112 -9.55 12.34 23.13
N LEU A 113 -9.21 11.35 22.30
CA LEU A 113 -7.87 10.74 22.24
C LEU A 113 -6.84 11.59 21.48
N ARG A 114 -7.26 12.61 20.73
CA ARG A 114 -6.38 13.39 19.84
C ARG A 114 -5.15 14.00 20.54
N PRO A 115 -5.23 14.57 21.76
CA PRO A 115 -4.04 15.08 22.44
C PRO A 115 -3.00 13.99 22.72
N ILE A 116 -3.47 12.82 23.14
CA ILE A 116 -2.61 11.65 23.42
C ILE A 116 -1.99 11.14 22.12
N MET A 117 -2.79 10.96 21.06
CA MET A 117 -2.30 10.53 19.75
C MET A 117 -1.29 11.54 19.17
N ARG A 118 -1.54 12.84 19.30
CA ARG A 118 -0.60 13.88 18.86
C ARG A 118 0.71 13.84 19.64
N ARG A 119 0.69 13.59 20.95
CA ARG A 119 1.92 13.53 21.76
C ARG A 119 2.75 12.29 21.45
N TRP A 120 2.11 11.14 21.22
CA TRP A 120 2.80 9.85 21.19
C TRP A 120 2.93 9.21 19.81
N LEU A 121 1.94 9.39 18.92
CA LEU A 121 1.90 8.75 17.61
C LEU A 121 2.47 9.66 16.51
N LEU A 122 2.14 10.96 16.53
CA LEU A 122 2.60 11.89 15.50
C LEU A 122 4.13 11.88 15.33
N PRO A 123 4.96 11.96 16.41
CA PRO A 123 6.41 11.87 16.26
C PRO A 123 6.87 10.55 15.65
N LYS A 124 6.16 9.43 15.91
CA LYS A 124 6.50 8.12 15.34
C LYS A 124 6.17 8.01 13.86
N VAL A 125 5.04 8.58 13.44
CA VAL A 125 4.61 8.60 12.03
C VAL A 125 5.56 9.43 11.17
N LEU A 126 6.15 10.48 11.73
CA LEU A 126 7.09 11.36 11.02
C LEU A 126 8.51 10.78 10.89
N ARG A 127 8.82 9.64 11.49
CA ARG A 127 10.16 9.03 11.40
C ARG A 127 10.25 8.09 10.19
N PRO A 128 11.45 7.95 9.58
CA PRO A 128 11.70 6.98 8.51
C PRO A 128 11.40 5.53 8.91
N ASP A 129 11.64 5.20 10.18
CA ASP A 129 11.41 3.89 10.79
C ASP A 129 9.99 3.72 11.33
N SER A 130 9.02 4.47 10.79
CA SER A 130 7.64 4.50 11.30
C SER A 130 7.02 3.10 11.48
N PRO A 131 6.19 2.91 12.53
CA PRO A 131 5.76 1.59 12.99
C PRO A 131 5.04 0.77 11.91
N ARG A 132 5.32 -0.54 11.86
CA ARG A 132 4.61 -1.49 10.99
C ARG A 132 3.40 -2.11 11.70
N GLY A 133 2.45 -2.62 10.93
CA GLY A 133 1.39 -3.49 11.45
C GLY A 133 0.14 -2.79 12.01
N ILE A 134 0.02 -1.47 11.85
CA ILE A 134 -1.24 -0.78 12.15
C ILE A 134 -2.25 -1.18 11.08
N ARG A 135 -3.37 -1.78 11.51
CA ARG A 135 -4.44 -2.17 10.58
C ARG A 135 -5.12 -0.92 10.03
N THR A 136 -5.04 -0.75 8.72
CA THR A 136 -5.78 0.25 7.97
C THR A 136 -7.28 -0.06 8.01
N ALA A 137 -8.10 0.94 8.34
CA ALA A 137 -9.56 0.80 8.29
C ALA A 137 -10.01 0.41 6.88
N SER A 138 -11.02 -0.45 6.76
CA SER A 138 -11.45 -1.03 5.48
C SER A 138 -11.72 -0.01 4.38
N MET A 139 -12.31 1.14 4.72
CA MET A 139 -12.58 2.22 3.76
C MET A 139 -11.32 2.85 3.12
N PHE A 140 -10.16 2.67 3.73
CA PHE A 140 -8.88 3.16 3.22
C PHE A 140 -8.09 2.04 2.55
N GLN A 141 -8.61 0.81 2.47
CA GLN A 141 -7.93 -0.26 1.75
C GLN A 141 -8.17 -0.10 0.25
N PRO A 142 -7.12 -0.23 -0.58
CA PRO A 142 -7.27 -0.19 -2.02
C PRO A 142 -7.96 -1.48 -2.52
N PRO A 143 -8.68 -1.43 -3.66
CA PRO A 143 -9.14 -2.63 -4.36
C PRO A 143 -7.99 -3.58 -4.76
N ASP A 144 -8.33 -4.84 -5.05
CA ASP A 144 -7.34 -5.88 -5.37
C ASP A 144 -6.68 -5.68 -6.74
N GLU A 145 -7.47 -5.30 -7.75
CA GLU A 145 -7.01 -5.14 -9.13
C GLU A 145 -6.97 -3.64 -9.49
N LEU A 146 -5.77 -3.12 -9.69
CA LEU A 146 -5.53 -1.73 -10.08
C LEU A 146 -4.44 -1.64 -11.13
N ASN A 147 -4.56 -0.65 -12.01
CA ASN A 147 -3.52 -0.32 -12.99
C ASN A 147 -2.53 0.67 -12.35
N ASP A 148 -1.26 0.28 -12.26
CA ASP A 148 -0.23 1.10 -11.61
C ASP A 148 -0.08 2.49 -12.27
N ALA A 149 -0.12 2.58 -13.59
CA ALA A 149 0.05 3.86 -14.31
C ALA A 149 -1.06 4.84 -13.95
N ALA A 150 -2.31 4.39 -14.03
CA ALA A 150 -3.48 5.21 -13.73
C ALA A 150 -3.49 5.71 -12.27
N GLU A 151 -3.10 4.84 -11.32
CA GLU A 151 -3.09 5.21 -9.91
C GLU A 151 -1.90 6.11 -9.54
N VAL A 152 -0.75 6.00 -10.23
CA VAL A 152 0.37 6.94 -10.08
C VAL A 152 -0.03 8.34 -10.54
N ASP A 153 -0.75 8.46 -11.66
CA ASP A 153 -1.27 9.75 -12.13
C ASP A 153 -2.35 10.29 -11.18
N ALA A 154 -3.29 9.45 -10.72
CA ALA A 154 -4.30 9.86 -9.73
C ALA A 154 -3.68 10.33 -8.41
N PHE A 155 -2.56 9.72 -7.98
CA PHE A 155 -1.80 10.17 -6.83
C PHE A 155 -1.17 11.55 -7.06
N ALA A 156 -0.59 11.79 -8.25
CA ALA A 156 -0.07 13.11 -8.61
C ALA A 156 -1.17 14.19 -8.59
N ASP A 157 -2.33 13.90 -9.17
CA ASP A 157 -3.48 14.82 -9.19
C ASP A 157 -4.00 15.11 -7.77
N SER A 158 -4.06 14.09 -6.91
CA SER A 158 -4.45 14.24 -5.50
C SER A 158 -3.47 15.13 -4.74
N VAL A 159 -2.17 14.98 -4.97
CA VAL A 159 -1.13 15.84 -4.37
C VAL A 159 -1.30 17.28 -4.82
N GLU A 160 -1.55 17.52 -6.11
CA GLU A 160 -1.77 18.87 -6.62
C GLU A 160 -3.04 19.50 -6.04
N LYS A 161 -4.16 18.75 -5.97
CA LYS A 161 -5.39 19.21 -5.30
C LYS A 161 -5.14 19.58 -3.84
N LEU A 162 -4.37 18.75 -3.11
CA LEU A 162 -4.06 19.00 -1.70
C LEU A 162 -3.19 20.26 -1.53
N LYS A 163 -2.16 20.43 -2.37
CA LYS A 163 -1.26 21.59 -2.34
C LYS A 163 -1.98 22.87 -2.70
N SER A 164 -2.76 22.87 -3.77
CA SER A 164 -3.47 24.05 -4.29
C SER A 164 -4.71 24.46 -3.47
N HIS A 165 -5.17 23.64 -2.53
CA HIS A 165 -6.37 23.93 -1.72
C HIS A 165 -6.27 25.28 -0.98
N PRO A 166 -7.06 26.32 -1.33
CA PRO A 166 -6.89 27.65 -0.74
C PRO A 166 -7.38 27.71 0.71
N GLY A 167 -8.20 26.74 1.13
CA GLY A 167 -8.83 26.71 2.44
C GLY A 167 -7.97 26.09 3.54
N ARG A 168 -8.52 26.14 4.76
CA ARG A 168 -8.00 25.35 5.87
C ARG A 168 -8.37 23.88 5.64
N PHE A 169 -7.47 22.97 5.99
CA PHE A 169 -7.79 21.55 6.02
C PHE A 169 -8.79 21.23 7.14
N TYR A 170 -9.59 20.20 6.89
CA TYR A 170 -10.45 19.62 7.91
C TYR A 170 -9.62 19.02 9.06
N PRO A 171 -10.14 19.00 10.30
CA PRO A 171 -9.43 18.41 11.43
C PRO A 171 -9.12 16.93 11.15
N HIS A 172 -7.84 16.57 11.21
CA HIS A 172 -7.38 15.19 11.01
C HIS A 172 -8.06 14.27 12.03
N SER A 173 -8.50 13.08 11.60
CA SER A 173 -9.21 12.11 12.45
C SER A 173 -8.44 11.82 13.76
N ALA A 174 -7.17 11.40 13.63
CA ALA A 174 -6.28 11.08 14.75
C ALA A 174 -5.64 12.29 15.47
N PHE A 175 -5.39 13.40 14.77
CA PHE A 175 -4.54 14.48 15.30
C PHE A 175 -5.26 15.81 15.48
N GLY A 176 -6.51 15.95 15.05
CA GLY A 176 -7.27 17.20 15.11
C GLY A 176 -6.76 18.28 14.15
N ARG A 177 -7.03 19.55 14.49
CA ARG A 177 -6.61 20.70 13.67
C ARG A 177 -5.10 20.85 13.66
N LEU A 178 -4.48 20.83 12.49
CA LEU A 178 -3.05 21.00 12.30
C LEU A 178 -2.76 22.14 11.31
N PRO A 179 -1.59 22.81 11.40
CA PRO A 179 -1.11 23.70 10.35
C PRO A 179 -1.00 22.98 9.00
N ARG A 180 -1.09 23.74 7.91
CA ARG A 180 -1.00 23.21 6.54
C ARG A 180 0.28 22.42 6.33
N GLU A 181 1.41 22.98 6.74
CA GLU A 181 2.74 22.41 6.60
C GLU A 181 2.83 21.06 7.32
N GLN A 182 2.20 20.97 8.49
CA GLN A 182 2.17 19.75 9.29
C GLN A 182 1.32 18.66 8.62
N ILE A 183 0.20 19.00 7.99
CA ILE A 183 -0.62 18.04 7.22
C ILE A 183 0.16 17.52 6.01
N LEU A 184 0.78 18.42 5.24
CA LEU A 184 1.59 18.03 4.08
C LEU A 184 2.76 17.13 4.48
N ARG A 185 3.45 17.45 5.58
CA ARG A 185 4.54 16.63 6.12
C ARG A 185 4.08 15.24 6.57
N ILE A 186 2.91 15.13 7.18
CA ILE A 186 2.32 13.83 7.55
C ILE A 186 2.06 12.99 6.30
N HIS A 187 1.46 13.58 5.25
CA HIS A 187 1.20 12.86 4.01
C HIS A 187 2.48 12.46 3.28
N ALA A 188 3.51 13.30 3.26
CA ALA A 188 4.83 12.95 2.70
C ALA A 188 5.48 11.79 3.47
N ALA A 189 5.48 11.84 4.81
CA ALA A 189 5.99 10.75 5.64
C ALA A 189 5.19 9.44 5.46
N HIS A 190 3.87 9.56 5.27
CA HIS A 190 3.00 8.40 5.02
C HIS A 190 3.27 7.78 3.64
N ALA A 191 3.51 8.60 2.61
CA ALA A 191 3.94 8.11 1.31
C ALA A 191 5.28 7.38 1.41
N ALA A 192 6.26 7.93 2.14
CA ALA A 192 7.54 7.25 2.37
C ALA A 192 7.36 5.90 3.10
N HIS A 193 6.50 5.85 4.11
CA HIS A 193 6.18 4.63 4.85
C HIS A 193 5.66 3.50 3.94
N HIS A 194 4.88 3.83 2.92
CA HIS A 194 4.32 2.84 1.99
C HIS A 194 5.24 2.52 0.82
N LEU A 195 5.87 3.54 0.21
CA LEU A 195 6.73 3.33 -0.96
C LEU A 195 8.03 2.59 -0.61
N ARG A 196 8.47 2.57 0.66
CA ARG A 196 9.61 1.73 1.08
C ARG A 196 9.38 0.22 0.97
N PHE A 197 8.13 -0.22 0.81
CA PHE A 197 7.82 -1.64 0.55
C PHE A 197 8.06 -2.05 -0.90
N LEU A 198 8.44 -1.10 -1.76
CA LEU A 198 8.78 -1.36 -3.15
C LEU A 198 10.27 -1.11 -3.33
N GLN A 199 10.97 -2.08 -3.91
CA GLN A 199 12.35 -1.93 -4.34
C GLN A 199 12.39 -1.64 -5.83
N SER A 200 13.04 -0.57 -6.25
CA SER A 200 13.24 -0.25 -7.66
C SER A 200 14.06 -1.33 -8.35
N GLY A 201 13.71 -1.64 -9.59
CA GLY A 201 14.31 -2.69 -10.41
C GLY A 201 13.28 -3.73 -10.86
N PRO A 202 13.57 -4.49 -11.92
CA PRO A 202 12.68 -5.54 -12.40
C PRO A 202 12.39 -6.56 -11.27
N PRO A 203 11.24 -7.27 -11.33
CA PRO A 203 11.00 -8.41 -10.45
C PRO A 203 12.22 -9.34 -10.46
N ARG A 204 12.70 -9.72 -9.28
CA ARG A 204 13.73 -10.77 -9.19
C ARG A 204 13.06 -12.11 -9.50
N ASP A 205 13.64 -12.84 -10.45
CA ASP A 205 13.24 -14.22 -10.82
C ASP A 205 13.46 -15.22 -9.68
#